data_AF-A0A920EF01-F1
#
_entry.id   AF-A0A920EF01-F1
#
_cell.length_a   1.000
_cell.length_b   1.000
_cell.length_c   1.000
_cell.angle_alpha   90.00
_cell.angle_beta   90.00
_cell.angle_gamma   90.00
#
_symmetry.space_group_name_H-M   'P 1'
#
loop_
_entity.id
_entity.type
_entity.pdbx_description
1 polymer ?
#
loop_
_entity_poly.entity_id
_entity_poly.type
_entity_poly.pdbx_seq_one_letter_code
_entity_poly.pdbx_strand_id
1 'polypeptide(L)'
;MGKKLSKRHGAVGVNSYIIEGIKSSALVRYLCQLGIDTGNNELKGIDEIIKDFEIKKIVKSPARFDPIKLNDICGKIIRHTCDEEIINDFNYFIKSNCLPVLTKEQQNKIKLALPFLKIRSKNFNELYQQSEFILIKDHIKISKENKKYLNNQNLLIIKNLSNKLKNIKWSKETIIETIKTFSFEKKIDFKDVAKLIRIAIVGTTNSPGIYDMMLVLGKLEIIRRFTILER
;
A
#
# COMPACT_ATOMS: atom_id res chain seq x y z
N MET A 1 -8.74 34.91 -9.36
CA MET A 1 -9.62 34.57 -10.50
C MET A 1 -9.26 33.18 -11.00
N GLY A 2 -10.13 32.18 -10.83
CA GLY A 2 -9.88 30.80 -11.29
C GLY A 2 -10.17 30.66 -12.79
N LYS A 3 -9.25 30.04 -13.55
CA LYS A 3 -9.49 29.70 -14.96
C LYS A 3 -10.46 28.51 -15.05
N LYS A 4 -11.34 28.51 -16.05
CA LYS A 4 -12.25 27.38 -16.34
C LYS A 4 -11.43 26.09 -16.50
N LEU A 5 -11.81 25.03 -15.78
CA LEU A 5 -11.24 23.71 -15.99
C LEU A 5 -11.57 23.27 -17.43
N SER A 6 -10.55 23.15 -18.27
CA SER A 6 -10.68 22.75 -19.66
C SER A 6 -9.67 21.64 -19.96
N LYS A 7 -9.81 20.94 -21.10
CA LYS A 7 -8.82 19.92 -21.52
C LYS A 7 -7.39 20.48 -21.56
N ARG A 8 -7.24 21.80 -21.74
CA ARG A 8 -5.95 22.53 -21.74
C ARG A 8 -5.45 22.92 -20.33
N HIS A 9 -6.27 22.78 -19.29
CA HIS A 9 -5.98 23.09 -17.89
C HIS A 9 -6.18 21.89 -16.94
N GLY A 10 -6.06 20.65 -17.45
CA GLY A 10 -6.15 19.44 -16.63
C GLY A 10 -7.55 18.86 -16.48
N ALA A 11 -8.52 19.16 -17.36
CA ALA A 11 -9.74 18.36 -17.46
C ALA A 11 -9.39 16.99 -18.06
N VAL A 12 -9.11 16.06 -17.18
CA VAL A 12 -8.79 14.68 -17.49
C VAL A 12 -10.12 13.91 -17.57
N GLY A 13 -10.32 13.10 -18.62
CA GLY A 13 -11.56 12.31 -18.75
C GLY A 13 -11.72 11.37 -17.56
N VAL A 14 -12.94 10.98 -17.18
CA VAL A 14 -13.19 10.16 -15.96
C VAL A 14 -12.25 8.95 -15.86
N ASN A 15 -11.93 8.31 -16.99
CA ASN A 15 -11.01 7.17 -17.08
C ASN A 15 -9.59 7.45 -16.54
N SER A 16 -9.12 8.68 -16.62
CA SER A 16 -7.81 9.04 -16.08
C SER A 16 -7.73 8.95 -14.56
N TYR A 17 -8.82 9.21 -13.84
CA TYR A 17 -8.84 9.06 -12.39
C TYR A 17 -8.72 7.59 -11.98
N ILE A 18 -9.19 6.66 -12.82
CA ILE A 18 -8.95 5.22 -12.64
C ILE A 18 -7.45 4.92 -12.81
N ILE A 19 -6.79 5.52 -13.82
CA ILE A 19 -5.34 5.38 -14.03
C ILE A 19 -4.56 5.98 -12.85
N GLU A 20 -5.00 7.12 -12.33
CA GLU A 20 -4.45 7.75 -11.12
C GLU A 20 -4.77 6.96 -9.83
N GLY A 21 -5.58 5.91 -9.91
CA GLY A 21 -5.90 5.03 -8.79
C GLY A 21 -6.91 5.63 -7.81
N ILE A 22 -7.63 6.66 -8.22
CA ILE A 22 -8.68 7.28 -7.41
C ILE A 22 -9.88 6.34 -7.34
N LYS A 23 -10.31 6.00 -6.11
CA LYS A 23 -11.53 5.22 -5.89
C LYS A 23 -12.75 6.03 -6.36
N SER A 24 -13.66 5.36 -7.08
CA SER A 24 -14.85 6.00 -7.69
C SER A 24 -15.70 6.75 -6.66
N SER A 25 -15.98 6.15 -5.50
CA SER A 25 -16.75 6.79 -4.42
C SER A 25 -16.04 8.02 -3.84
N ALA A 26 -14.71 8.07 -3.88
CA ALA A 26 -13.96 9.25 -3.48
C ALA A 26 -14.06 10.39 -4.48
N LEU A 27 -13.99 10.08 -5.79
CA LEU A 27 -14.23 11.08 -6.83
C LEU A 27 -15.63 11.67 -6.71
N VAL A 28 -16.66 10.82 -6.55
CA VAL A 28 -18.05 11.26 -6.35
C VAL A 28 -18.16 12.15 -5.10
N ARG A 29 -17.63 11.67 -3.95
CA ARG A 29 -17.65 12.44 -2.70
C ARG A 29 -17.02 13.81 -2.86
N TYR A 30 -15.87 13.87 -3.52
CA TYR A 30 -15.12 15.10 -3.75
C TYR A 30 -15.89 16.06 -4.67
N LEU A 31 -16.45 15.57 -5.77
CA LEU A 31 -17.25 16.39 -6.69
C LEU A 31 -18.50 16.96 -6.01
N CYS A 32 -19.14 16.21 -5.10
CA CYS A 32 -20.27 16.71 -4.32
C CYS A 32 -19.88 17.85 -3.35
N GLN A 33 -18.61 18.01 -2.96
CA GLN A 33 -18.16 19.18 -2.18
C GLN A 33 -17.95 20.43 -3.03
N LEU A 34 -17.86 20.28 -4.35
CA LEU A 34 -17.62 21.40 -5.25
C LEU A 34 -18.93 22.14 -5.50
N GLY A 35 -19.16 23.21 -4.72
CA GLY A 35 -20.30 24.09 -4.92
C GLY A 35 -21.54 23.73 -4.09
N ILE A 36 -21.46 22.74 -3.21
CA ILE A 36 -22.52 22.40 -2.26
C ILE A 36 -21.90 22.33 -0.85
N ASP A 37 -22.52 23.00 0.11
CA ASP A 37 -22.19 22.78 1.52
C ASP A 37 -22.70 21.41 1.96
N THR A 38 -21.78 20.46 2.10
CA THR A 38 -22.07 19.08 2.57
C THR A 38 -21.66 18.87 4.03
N GLY A 39 -21.26 19.93 4.74
CA GLY A 39 -20.61 19.89 6.03
C GLY A 39 -19.19 19.29 5.98
N ASN A 40 -18.62 19.04 7.16
CA ASN A 40 -17.21 18.63 7.31
C ASN A 40 -16.98 17.11 7.25
N ASN A 41 -18.03 16.28 7.14
CA ASN A 41 -17.85 14.83 7.12
C ASN A 41 -17.45 14.35 5.72
N GLU A 42 -16.16 14.15 5.51
CA GLU A 42 -15.59 13.66 4.25
C GLU A 42 -15.87 12.17 3.97
N LEU A 43 -16.41 11.42 4.93
CA LEU A 43 -16.74 10.00 4.79
C LEU A 43 -18.21 9.74 4.44
N LYS A 44 -19.04 10.78 4.28
CA LYS A 44 -20.45 10.62 3.89
C LYS A 44 -20.56 9.78 2.61
N GLY A 45 -21.33 8.69 2.69
CA GLY A 45 -21.67 7.87 1.54
C GLY A 45 -22.59 8.60 0.56
N ILE A 46 -22.73 8.06 -0.65
CA ILE A 46 -23.60 8.64 -1.67
C ILE A 46 -25.07 8.71 -1.22
N ASP A 47 -25.55 7.69 -0.51
CA ASP A 47 -26.94 7.64 -0.03
C ASP A 47 -27.24 8.74 1.00
N GLU A 48 -26.27 9.06 1.85
CA GLU A 48 -26.37 10.18 2.79
C GLU A 48 -26.38 11.53 2.05
N ILE A 49 -25.52 11.67 1.04
CA ILE A 49 -25.47 12.88 0.20
C ILE A 49 -26.81 13.09 -0.52
N ILE A 50 -27.41 12.02 -1.06
CA ILE A 50 -28.72 12.08 -1.72
C ILE A 50 -29.81 12.54 -0.75
N LYS A 51 -29.84 11.97 0.46
CA LYS A 51 -30.83 12.34 1.50
C LYS A 51 -30.67 13.79 1.96
N ASP A 52 -29.43 14.27 2.07
CA ASP A 52 -29.13 15.61 2.55
C ASP A 52 -29.19 16.70 1.45
N PHE A 53 -29.39 16.32 0.18
CA PHE A 53 -29.29 17.23 -0.94
C PHE A 53 -30.46 18.22 -0.98
N GLU A 54 -30.13 19.51 -1.01
CA GLU A 54 -31.10 20.58 -1.20
C GLU A 54 -30.49 21.69 -2.05
N ILE A 55 -31.27 22.22 -3.00
CA ILE A 55 -30.82 23.32 -3.90
C ILE A 55 -30.33 24.53 -3.09
N LYS A 56 -30.93 24.79 -1.92
CA LYS A 56 -30.57 25.91 -1.04
C LYS A 56 -29.14 25.81 -0.46
N LYS A 57 -28.52 24.63 -0.47
CA LYS A 57 -27.13 24.39 -0.02
C LYS A 57 -26.08 24.65 -1.11
N ILE A 58 -26.49 25.01 -2.33
CA ILE A 58 -25.58 25.38 -3.40
C ILE A 58 -24.95 26.74 -3.11
N VAL A 59 -23.62 26.80 -3.06
CA VAL A 59 -22.87 28.02 -2.76
C VAL A 59 -22.48 28.76 -4.03
N LYS A 60 -22.52 30.10 -3.99
CA LYS A 60 -22.13 30.98 -5.11
C LYS A 60 -20.61 31.17 -5.24
N SER A 61 -19.83 30.73 -4.25
CA SER A 61 -18.37 30.84 -4.27
C SER A 61 -17.75 29.95 -5.35
N PRO A 62 -16.67 30.40 -6.02
CA PRO A 62 -16.02 29.61 -7.06
C PRO A 62 -15.45 28.30 -6.49
N ALA A 63 -15.92 27.17 -7.01
CA ALA A 63 -15.36 25.86 -6.69
C ALA A 63 -14.07 25.65 -7.49
N ARG A 64 -12.95 25.41 -6.81
CA ARG A 64 -11.65 25.12 -7.43
C ARG A 64 -11.32 23.64 -7.26
N PHE A 65 -10.89 23.00 -8.35
CA PHE A 65 -10.37 21.64 -8.28
C PHE A 65 -9.01 21.60 -7.58
N ASP A 66 -8.87 20.68 -6.63
CA ASP A 66 -7.71 20.45 -5.78
C ASP A 66 -7.40 18.93 -5.78
N PRO A 67 -6.40 18.50 -6.58
CA PRO A 67 -5.99 17.09 -6.64
C PRO A 67 -5.42 16.56 -5.32
N ILE A 68 -4.86 17.43 -4.47
CA ILE A 68 -4.29 17.05 -3.17
C ILE A 68 -5.44 16.66 -2.24
N LYS A 69 -6.47 17.52 -2.16
CA LYS A 69 -7.67 17.25 -1.38
C LYS A 69 -8.40 15.99 -1.87
N LEU A 70 -8.50 15.78 -3.17
CA LEU A 70 -9.08 14.56 -3.74
C LEU A 70 -8.31 13.30 -3.28
N ASN A 71 -6.98 13.30 -3.33
CA ASN A 71 -6.17 12.18 -2.85
C ASN A 71 -6.33 11.94 -1.34
N ASP A 72 -6.43 13.00 -0.54
CA ASP A 72 -6.63 12.86 0.90
C ASP A 72 -8.00 12.25 1.24
N ILE A 73 -9.07 12.67 0.54
CA ILE A 73 -10.40 12.06 0.64
C ILE A 73 -10.37 10.61 0.16
N CYS A 74 -9.68 10.33 -0.95
CA CYS A 74 -9.50 8.97 -1.47
C CYS A 74 -8.85 8.05 -0.45
N GLY A 75 -7.77 8.48 0.20
CA GLY A 75 -7.13 7.71 1.26
C GLY A 75 -8.04 7.48 2.46
N LYS A 76 -8.79 8.50 2.88
CA LYS A 76 -9.78 8.37 3.98
C LYS A 76 -10.83 7.33 3.64
N ILE A 77 -11.42 7.39 2.44
CA ILE A 77 -12.42 6.43 2.00
C ILE A 77 -11.84 5.03 1.87
N ILE A 78 -10.66 4.86 1.26
CA ILE A 78 -9.99 3.56 1.16
C ILE A 78 -9.84 2.92 2.54
N ARG A 79 -9.41 3.68 3.56
CA ARG A 79 -9.25 3.18 4.94
C ARG A 79 -10.56 2.67 5.56
N HIS A 80 -11.69 3.30 5.26
CA HIS A 80 -12.99 2.99 5.86
C HIS A 80 -13.87 2.06 5.01
N THR A 81 -13.46 1.75 3.78
CA THR A 81 -14.17 0.81 2.90
C THR A 81 -13.93 -0.63 3.37
N CYS A 82 -14.90 -1.54 3.27
CA CYS A 82 -14.67 -2.94 3.64
C CYS A 82 -13.67 -3.63 2.71
N ASP A 83 -13.03 -4.70 3.20
CA ASP A 83 -11.93 -5.34 2.50
C ASP A 83 -12.40 -6.04 1.20
N GLU A 84 -13.61 -6.61 1.19
CA GLU A 84 -14.21 -7.19 -0.02
C GLU A 84 -14.37 -6.16 -1.14
N GLU A 85 -14.88 -4.97 -0.82
CA GLU A 85 -15.06 -3.90 -1.80
C GLU A 85 -13.71 -3.36 -2.29
N ILE A 86 -12.72 -3.20 -1.39
CA ILE A 86 -11.37 -2.81 -1.78
C ILE A 86 -10.74 -3.82 -2.75
N ILE A 87 -10.90 -5.12 -2.52
CA ILE A 87 -10.37 -6.15 -3.46
C ILE A 87 -11.04 -6.04 -4.83
N ASN A 88 -12.36 -5.85 -4.88
CA ASN A 88 -13.09 -5.70 -6.14
C ASN A 88 -12.63 -4.48 -6.93
N ASP A 89 -12.55 -3.32 -6.27
CA ASP A 89 -12.08 -2.08 -6.88
C ASP A 89 -10.62 -2.17 -7.31
N PHE A 90 -9.79 -2.81 -6.49
CA PHE A 90 -8.37 -2.97 -6.79
C PHE A 90 -8.14 -3.89 -7.98
N ASN A 91 -8.92 -4.97 -8.12
CA ASN A 91 -8.91 -5.83 -9.30
C ASN A 91 -9.35 -5.04 -10.55
N TYR A 92 -10.36 -4.19 -10.44
CA TYR A 92 -10.78 -3.31 -11.53
C TYR A 92 -9.70 -2.29 -11.91
N PHE A 93 -9.02 -1.69 -10.92
CA PHE A 93 -7.87 -0.81 -11.11
C PHE A 93 -6.73 -1.53 -11.84
N ILE A 94 -6.36 -2.74 -11.43
CA ILE A 94 -5.32 -3.55 -12.07
C ILE A 94 -5.64 -3.81 -13.54
N LYS A 95 -6.88 -4.24 -13.82
CA LYS A 95 -7.34 -4.50 -15.19
C LYS A 95 -7.31 -3.23 -16.04
N SER A 96 -7.82 -2.12 -15.50
CA SER A 96 -7.89 -0.83 -16.21
C SER A 96 -6.53 -0.24 -16.53
N ASN A 97 -5.50 -0.57 -15.73
CA ASN A 97 -4.12 -0.12 -15.93
C ASN A 97 -3.25 -1.13 -16.69
N CYS A 98 -3.83 -2.21 -17.21
CA CYS A 98 -3.09 -3.30 -17.87
C CYS A 98 -1.94 -3.86 -17.01
N LEU A 99 -2.11 -3.86 -15.69
CA LEU A 99 -1.15 -4.41 -14.75
C LEU A 99 -1.22 -5.95 -14.74
N PRO A 100 -0.15 -6.66 -14.32
CA PRO A 100 -0.16 -8.11 -14.24
C PRO A 100 -1.33 -8.63 -13.41
N VAL A 101 -2.10 -9.55 -14.00
CA VAL A 101 -3.27 -10.15 -13.35
C VAL A 101 -2.82 -10.94 -12.12
N LEU A 102 -3.47 -10.67 -10.99
CA LEU A 102 -3.18 -11.33 -9.72
C LEU A 102 -3.70 -12.76 -9.70
N THR A 103 -2.85 -13.69 -9.28
CA THR A 103 -3.30 -15.06 -8.98
C THR A 103 -4.24 -15.05 -7.77
N LYS A 104 -5.05 -16.11 -7.61
CA LYS A 104 -5.93 -16.27 -6.45
C LYS A 104 -5.15 -16.23 -5.12
N GLU A 105 -3.95 -16.81 -5.10
CA GLU A 105 -3.06 -16.76 -3.93
C GLU A 105 -2.60 -15.32 -3.63
N GLN A 106 -2.22 -14.55 -4.64
CA GLN A 106 -1.82 -13.16 -4.47
C GLN A 106 -3.00 -12.31 -3.96
N GLN A 107 -4.20 -12.49 -4.51
CA GLN A 107 -5.39 -11.79 -4.03
C GLN A 107 -5.68 -12.12 -2.55
N ASN A 108 -5.57 -13.39 -2.14
CA ASN A 108 -5.72 -13.78 -0.75
C ASN A 108 -4.67 -13.14 0.16
N LYS A 109 -3.40 -13.12 -0.26
CA LYS A 109 -2.31 -12.46 0.48
C LYS A 109 -2.52 -10.95 0.58
N ILE A 110 -3.00 -10.30 -0.48
CA ILE A 110 -3.33 -8.87 -0.47
C ILE A 110 -4.49 -8.62 0.49
N LYS A 111 -5.54 -9.45 0.47
CA LYS A 111 -6.64 -9.36 1.43
C LYS A 111 -6.14 -9.44 2.88
N LEU A 112 -5.24 -10.37 3.19
CA LEU A 112 -4.59 -10.46 4.51
C LEU A 112 -3.74 -9.23 4.84
N ALA A 113 -3.21 -8.54 3.83
CA ALA A 113 -2.37 -7.36 3.99
C ALA A 113 -3.15 -6.04 4.09
N LEU A 114 -4.42 -6.01 3.67
CA LEU A 114 -5.26 -4.81 3.68
C LEU A 114 -5.28 -4.03 5.00
N PRO A 115 -5.29 -4.67 6.20
CA PRO A 115 -5.28 -3.94 7.46
C PRO A 115 -4.12 -2.93 7.60
N PHE A 116 -2.94 -3.23 7.05
CA PHE A 116 -1.81 -2.31 7.09
C PHE A 116 -1.54 -1.59 5.76
N LEU A 117 -1.97 -2.16 4.62
CA LEU A 117 -1.83 -1.50 3.33
C LEU A 117 -2.76 -0.28 3.22
N LYS A 118 -4.04 -0.42 3.58
CA LYS A 118 -5.03 0.69 3.47
C LYS A 118 -4.63 1.91 4.30
N ILE A 119 -4.02 1.69 5.47
CA ILE A 119 -3.57 2.78 6.36
C ILE A 119 -2.48 3.62 5.70
N ARG A 120 -1.66 3.01 4.85
CA ARG A 120 -0.48 3.63 4.23
C ARG A 120 -0.72 4.17 2.82
N SER A 121 -1.89 3.90 2.24
CA SER A 121 -2.20 4.24 0.84
C SER A 121 -3.21 5.36 0.73
N LYS A 122 -2.91 6.35 -0.12
CA LYS A 122 -3.83 7.43 -0.50
C LYS A 122 -4.71 7.07 -1.70
N ASN A 123 -4.25 6.15 -2.54
CA ASN A 123 -4.94 5.72 -3.76
C ASN A 123 -4.49 4.28 -4.13
N PHE A 124 -5.08 3.71 -5.18
CA PHE A 124 -4.76 2.36 -5.63
C PHE A 124 -3.37 2.21 -6.25
N ASN A 125 -2.76 3.29 -6.77
CA ASN A 125 -1.35 3.25 -7.20
C ASN A 125 -0.43 2.99 -6.02
N GLU A 126 -0.61 3.74 -4.92
CA GLU A 126 0.16 3.51 -3.70
C GLU A 126 -0.15 2.14 -3.08
N LEU A 127 -1.42 1.69 -3.10
CA LEU A 127 -1.77 0.35 -2.61
C LEU A 127 -1.10 -0.75 -3.42
N TYR A 128 -1.06 -0.60 -4.75
CA TYR A 128 -0.34 -1.51 -5.64
C TYR A 128 1.15 -1.54 -5.30
N GLN A 129 1.80 -0.36 -5.23
CA GLN A 129 3.21 -0.25 -4.89
C GLN A 129 3.54 -0.89 -3.52
N GLN A 130 2.72 -0.62 -2.49
CA GLN A 130 2.92 -1.21 -1.17
C GLN A 130 2.67 -2.73 -1.17
N SER A 131 1.90 -3.27 -2.13
CA SER A 131 1.63 -4.71 -2.28
C SER A 131 2.68 -5.46 -3.10
N GLU A 132 3.62 -4.77 -3.76
CA GLU A 132 4.59 -5.39 -4.69
C GLU A 132 5.38 -6.53 -4.06
N PHE A 133 5.64 -6.50 -2.75
CA PHE A 133 6.33 -7.60 -2.06
C PHE A 133 5.63 -8.96 -2.19
N ILE A 134 4.30 -8.97 -2.39
CA ILE A 134 3.48 -10.17 -2.64
C ILE A 134 3.59 -10.63 -4.10
N LEU A 135 3.92 -9.72 -5.02
CA LEU A 135 3.94 -9.95 -6.46
C LEU A 135 5.26 -10.56 -6.95
N ILE A 136 6.33 -10.46 -6.15
CA ILE A 136 7.65 -11.01 -6.48
C ILE A 136 7.60 -12.54 -6.49
N LYS A 137 7.87 -13.15 -7.65
CA LYS A 137 7.94 -14.62 -7.84
C LYS A 137 9.38 -15.14 -7.80
N ASP A 138 10.22 -14.70 -8.72
CA ASP A 138 11.52 -15.34 -8.95
C ASP A 138 12.64 -14.68 -8.15
N HIS A 139 13.12 -13.53 -8.64
CA HIS A 139 14.27 -12.81 -8.10
C HIS A 139 13.86 -11.45 -7.54
N ILE A 140 14.34 -11.16 -6.33
CA ILE A 140 14.18 -9.86 -5.72
C ILE A 140 15.14 -8.90 -6.40
N LYS A 141 14.58 -7.90 -7.10
CA LYS A 141 15.39 -6.86 -7.73
C LYS A 141 15.87 -5.87 -6.68
N ILE A 142 17.16 -5.92 -6.37
CA ILE A 142 17.78 -5.03 -5.40
C ILE A 142 18.01 -3.66 -6.05
N SER A 143 17.46 -2.62 -5.44
CA SER A 143 17.65 -1.23 -5.87
C SER A 143 19.13 -0.83 -5.82
N LYS A 144 19.55 0.06 -6.74
CA LYS A 144 20.97 0.41 -6.93
C LYS A 144 21.60 0.94 -5.64
N GLU A 145 20.88 1.80 -4.92
CA GLU A 145 21.32 2.39 -3.66
C GLU A 145 21.46 1.37 -2.51
N ASN A 146 20.80 0.21 -2.60
CA ASN A 146 20.77 -0.81 -1.56
C ASN A 146 21.72 -1.98 -1.81
N LYS A 147 22.34 -2.08 -3.00
CA LYS A 147 23.35 -3.10 -3.30
C LYS A 147 24.53 -3.10 -2.33
N LYS A 148 24.92 -1.92 -1.81
CA LYS A 148 25.99 -1.77 -0.81
C LYS A 148 25.77 -2.57 0.48
N TYR A 149 24.52 -2.91 0.78
CA TYR A 149 24.19 -3.73 1.95
C TYR A 149 24.38 -5.22 1.73
N LEU A 150 24.63 -5.68 0.50
CA LEU A 150 24.87 -7.10 0.17
C LEU A 150 26.36 -7.46 0.22
N ASN A 151 27.04 -7.08 1.31
CA ASN A 151 28.40 -7.51 1.57
C ASN A 151 28.41 -8.85 2.36
N ASN A 152 29.56 -9.53 2.37
CA ASN A 152 29.70 -10.86 2.98
C ASN A 152 29.25 -10.90 4.46
N GLN A 153 29.52 -9.83 5.22
CA GLN A 153 29.11 -9.74 6.63
C GLN A 153 27.58 -9.72 6.77
N ASN A 154 26.89 -8.89 5.98
CA ASN A 154 25.44 -8.77 6.02
C ASN A 154 24.73 -10.03 5.48
N LEU A 155 25.29 -10.67 4.45
CA LEU A 155 24.79 -11.95 3.97
C LEU A 155 24.91 -13.04 5.04
N LEU A 156 26.00 -13.06 5.80
CA LEU A 156 26.16 -13.97 6.95
C LEU A 156 25.14 -13.68 8.06
N ILE A 157 24.80 -12.41 8.30
CA ILE A 157 23.75 -12.03 9.25
C ILE A 157 22.39 -12.59 8.81
N ILE A 158 22.01 -12.40 7.54
CA ILE A 158 20.76 -12.94 6.97
C ILE A 158 20.72 -14.46 7.05
N LYS A 159 21.83 -15.14 6.72
CA LYS A 159 21.95 -16.60 6.82
C LYS A 159 21.73 -17.11 8.24
N ASN A 160 22.39 -16.48 9.22
CA ASN A 160 22.23 -16.86 10.63
C ASN A 160 20.80 -16.61 11.12
N LEU A 161 20.18 -15.51 10.71
CA LEU A 161 18.78 -15.23 11.04
C LEU A 161 17.84 -16.24 10.37
N SER A 162 18.06 -16.58 9.10
CA SER A 162 17.32 -17.61 8.36
C SER A 162 17.32 -18.94 9.13
N ASN A 163 18.48 -19.36 9.64
CA ASN A 163 18.59 -20.60 10.42
C ASN A 163 17.82 -20.55 11.74
N LYS A 164 17.78 -19.41 12.46
CA LYS A 164 16.92 -19.26 13.63
C LYS A 164 15.44 -19.33 13.26
N LEU A 165 15.02 -18.62 12.21
CA LEU A 165 13.63 -18.57 11.76
C LEU A 165 13.08 -19.92 11.24
N LYS A 166 13.95 -20.83 10.79
CA LYS A 166 13.54 -22.18 10.35
C LYS A 166 12.92 -23.03 11.47
N ASN A 167 13.27 -22.79 12.73
CA ASN A 167 12.91 -23.68 13.84
C ASN A 167 11.80 -23.13 14.74
N ILE A 168 11.24 -21.96 14.43
CA ILE A 168 10.21 -21.33 15.25
C ILE A 168 8.79 -21.66 14.78
N LYS A 169 7.84 -21.52 15.72
CA LYS A 169 6.42 -21.37 15.41
C LYS A 169 6.21 -20.04 14.67
N TRP A 170 5.46 -20.09 13.58
CA TRP A 170 5.24 -18.90 12.73
C TRP A 170 4.07 -18.07 13.24
N SER A 171 4.29 -17.28 14.30
CA SER A 171 3.35 -16.27 14.80
C SER A 171 4.02 -14.91 14.93
N LYS A 172 3.22 -13.84 15.05
CA LYS A 172 3.71 -12.47 15.14
C LYS A 172 4.65 -12.29 16.34
N GLU A 173 4.24 -12.80 17.49
CA GLU A 173 4.94 -12.71 18.77
C GLU A 173 6.30 -13.41 18.68
N THR A 174 6.32 -14.66 18.21
CA THR A 174 7.55 -15.45 18.11
C THR A 174 8.52 -14.87 17.08
N ILE A 175 8.03 -14.32 15.95
CA ILE A 175 8.89 -13.64 14.96
C ILE A 175 9.51 -12.38 15.57
N ILE A 176 8.71 -11.56 16.27
CA ILE A 176 9.19 -10.34 16.92
C ILE A 176 10.28 -10.67 17.93
N GLU A 177 10.03 -11.62 18.83
CA GLU A 177 10.96 -12.05 19.86
C GLU A 177 12.24 -12.62 19.24
N THR A 178 12.13 -13.51 18.25
CA THR A 178 13.29 -14.13 17.58
C THR A 178 14.21 -13.08 16.96
N ILE A 179 13.66 -12.09 16.25
CA ILE A 179 14.46 -11.03 15.62
C ILE A 179 15.11 -10.13 16.69
N LYS A 180 14.39 -9.77 17.76
CA LYS A 180 14.94 -8.97 18.85
C LYS A 180 16.09 -9.69 19.56
N THR A 181 15.87 -10.94 19.95
CA THR A 181 16.89 -11.78 20.61
C THR A 181 18.10 -12.00 19.70
N PHE A 182 17.88 -12.26 18.40
CA PHE A 182 18.97 -12.37 17.44
C PHE A 182 19.81 -11.08 17.34
N SER A 183 19.16 -9.91 17.29
CA SER A 183 19.83 -8.61 17.28
C SER A 183 20.72 -8.42 18.51
N PHE A 184 20.18 -8.75 19.69
CA PHE A 184 20.88 -8.65 20.97
C PHE A 184 22.09 -9.59 21.04
N GLU A 185 21.91 -10.89 20.74
CA GLU A 185 22.98 -11.90 20.77
C GLU A 185 24.13 -11.57 19.82
N LYS A 186 23.81 -11.05 18.63
CA LYS A 186 24.81 -10.66 17.62
C LYS A 186 25.40 -9.28 17.86
N LYS A 187 24.91 -8.52 18.86
CA LYS A 187 25.30 -7.13 19.16
C LYS A 187 25.18 -6.22 17.93
N ILE A 188 24.10 -6.39 17.16
CA ILE A 188 23.78 -5.58 15.98
C ILE A 188 22.58 -4.69 16.34
N ASP A 189 22.57 -3.44 15.89
CA ASP A 189 21.40 -2.58 16.04
C ASP A 189 20.19 -3.21 15.32
N PHE A 190 19.06 -3.26 16.02
CA PHE A 190 17.80 -3.77 15.48
C PHE A 190 17.40 -3.07 14.17
N LYS A 191 17.68 -1.77 14.03
CA LYS A 191 17.41 -1.02 12.81
C LYS A 191 18.17 -1.57 11.61
N ASP A 192 19.39 -2.04 11.80
CA ASP A 192 20.20 -2.62 10.74
C ASP A 192 19.73 -4.03 10.38
N VAL A 193 19.40 -4.86 11.37
CA VAL A 193 18.77 -6.17 11.12
C VAL A 193 17.45 -5.99 10.35
N ALA A 194 16.60 -5.07 10.79
CA ALA A 194 15.33 -4.76 10.11
C ALA A 194 15.53 -4.22 8.69
N LYS A 195 16.59 -3.45 8.46
CA LYS A 195 16.96 -2.94 7.12
C LYS A 195 17.36 -4.10 6.19
N LEU A 196 18.19 -5.02 6.67
CA LEU A 196 18.59 -6.21 5.91
C LEU A 196 17.38 -7.10 5.59
N ILE A 197 16.46 -7.30 6.54
CA ILE A 197 15.21 -8.04 6.30
C ILE A 197 14.38 -7.38 5.19
N ARG A 198 14.22 -6.05 5.20
CA ARG A 198 13.48 -5.35 4.13
C ARG A 198 14.09 -5.58 2.76
N ILE A 199 15.42 -5.42 2.66
CA ILE A 199 16.15 -5.66 1.41
C ILE A 199 15.99 -7.13 0.98
N ALA A 200 16.06 -8.06 1.92
CA ALA A 200 15.86 -9.47 1.67
C ALA A 200 14.43 -9.87 1.30
N ILE A 201 13.43 -9.06 1.58
CA ILE A 201 12.04 -9.33 1.21
C ILE A 201 11.66 -8.62 -0.09
N VAL A 202 12.01 -7.35 -0.24
CA VAL A 202 11.48 -6.47 -1.31
C VAL A 202 12.58 -5.75 -2.10
N GLY A 203 13.85 -5.88 -1.72
CA GLY A 203 14.98 -5.28 -2.44
C GLY A 203 15.18 -3.77 -2.22
N THR A 204 14.44 -3.20 -1.27
CA THR A 204 14.54 -1.79 -0.87
C THR A 204 14.37 -1.65 0.65
N THR A 205 14.81 -0.52 1.20
CA THR A 205 14.60 -0.17 2.61
C THR A 205 13.27 0.50 2.87
N ASN A 206 12.56 0.95 1.83
CA ASN A 206 11.22 1.53 1.96
C ASN A 206 10.16 0.46 1.70
N SER A 207 9.46 0.02 2.74
CA SER A 207 8.45 -1.04 2.64
C SER A 207 7.49 -1.01 3.83
N PRO A 208 6.40 -1.80 3.77
CA PRO A 208 5.55 -2.04 4.93
C PRO A 208 6.33 -2.61 6.14
N GLY A 209 5.64 -2.79 7.27
CA GLY A 209 6.24 -3.36 8.48
C GLY A 209 6.86 -4.74 8.21
N ILE A 210 8.10 -4.97 8.66
CA ILE A 210 8.82 -6.24 8.39
C ILE A 210 8.03 -7.44 8.90
N TYR A 211 7.42 -7.33 10.07
CA TYR A 211 6.66 -8.40 10.69
C TYR A 211 5.39 -8.71 9.92
N ASP A 212 4.67 -7.68 9.48
CA ASP A 212 3.43 -7.85 8.73
C ASP A 212 3.70 -8.47 7.35
N MET A 213 4.78 -8.04 6.67
CA MET A 213 5.23 -8.69 5.43
C MET A 213 5.61 -10.16 5.64
N MET A 214 6.37 -10.47 6.70
CA MET A 214 6.78 -11.84 7.02
C MET A 214 5.58 -12.75 7.31
N LEU A 215 4.56 -12.24 8.00
CA LEU A 215 3.34 -12.97 8.29
C LEU A 215 2.53 -13.24 7.03
N VAL A 216 2.34 -12.23 6.17
CA VAL A 216 1.59 -12.36 4.91
C VAL A 216 2.27 -13.31 3.93
N LEU A 217 3.60 -13.21 3.80
CA LEU A 217 4.36 -14.08 2.88
C LEU A 217 4.46 -15.52 3.40
N GLY A 218 4.55 -15.69 4.72
CA GLY A 218 4.70 -16.98 5.36
C GLY A 218 6.14 -17.49 5.40
N LYS A 219 6.36 -18.50 6.26
CA LYS A 219 7.69 -19.07 6.57
C LYS A 219 8.47 -19.50 5.35
N LEU A 220 7.87 -20.32 4.50
CA LEU A 220 8.55 -20.91 3.35
C LEU A 220 9.08 -19.83 2.39
N GLU A 221 8.28 -18.82 2.12
CA GLU A 221 8.65 -17.73 1.22
C GLU A 221 9.75 -16.85 1.81
N ILE A 222 9.69 -16.53 3.11
CA ILE A 222 10.75 -15.76 3.78
C ILE A 222 12.08 -16.52 3.77
N ILE A 223 12.08 -17.80 4.13
CA ILE A 223 13.29 -18.62 4.12
C ILE A 223 13.85 -18.75 2.70
N ARG A 224 12.99 -18.95 1.69
CA ARG A 224 13.39 -19.00 0.28
C ARG A 224 14.08 -17.69 -0.13
N ARG A 225 13.47 -16.54 0.15
CA ARG A 225 14.02 -15.22 -0.19
C ARG A 225 15.37 -14.96 0.48
N PHE A 226 15.52 -15.33 1.75
CA PHE A 226 16.79 -15.17 2.47
C PHE A 226 17.88 -16.06 1.87
N THR A 227 17.54 -17.29 1.48
CA THR A 227 18.49 -18.24 0.88
C THR A 227 18.95 -17.82 -0.51
N ILE A 228 18.09 -17.18 -1.31
CA ILE A 228 18.45 -16.70 -2.66
C ILE A 228 19.53 -15.62 -2.60
N LEU A 229 19.52 -14.76 -1.57
CA LEU A 229 20.56 -13.74 -1.39
C LEU A 229 21.93 -14.32 -1.00
N GLU A 230 21.99 -15.57 -0.57
CA GLU A 230 23.27 -16.25 -0.28
C GLU A 230 23.99 -16.72 -1.55
N ARG A 231 23.29 -16.78 -2.70
CA ARG A 231 23.83 -17.20 -4.00
C ARG A 231 24.31 -16.01 -4.80
#